data_AF-A0A955GT05-F1
#
_entry.id   AF-A0A955GT05-F1
#
_cell.length_a   1.000
_cell.length_b   1.000
_cell.length_c   1.000
_cell.angle_alpha   90.00
_cell.angle_beta   90.00
_cell.angle_gamma   90.00
#
_symmetry.space_group_name_H-M   'P 1'
#
loop_
_entity.id
_entity.type
_entity.pdbx_description
1 polymer ?
#
loop_
_entity_poly.entity_id
_entity_poly.type
_entity_poly.pdbx_seq_one_letter_code
_entity_poly.pdbx_strand_id
1 'polypeptide(L)'
;MSTTNEYKIAIVGPEDTVSGFRALGATAFPARTADEALEQLRAIKKQTLDPESDTKYAIVCVIEDLIALVDQHEYAKVVDGPLPAVVPLPGPEGSSGFAVERLRSLAEKAVGAAII
;
A
#
# COMPACT_ATOMS: atom_id res chain seq x y z
N MET A 1 -23.75 2.50 22.11
CA MET A 1 -23.54 2.15 20.68
C MET A 1 -22.08 2.40 20.38
N SER A 2 -21.24 1.38 20.47
CA SER A 2 -19.80 1.51 20.22
C SER A 2 -19.48 0.82 18.91
N THR A 3 -19.72 1.50 17.79
CA THR A 3 -19.20 1.07 16.49
C THR A 3 -17.73 1.47 16.40
N THR A 4 -16.85 0.71 17.08
CA THR A 4 -15.42 0.74 16.76
C THR A 4 -15.28 -0.02 15.46
N ASN A 5 -15.37 0.68 14.33
CA ASN A 5 -15.04 0.09 13.04
C ASN A 5 -13.51 -0.13 13.08
N GLU A 6 -13.08 -1.32 13.53
CA GLU A 6 -11.67 -1.65 13.78
C GLU A 6 -10.91 -1.71 12.46
N TYR A 7 -10.43 -0.55 12.01
CA TYR A 7 -9.55 -0.46 10.87
C TYR A 7 -8.19 -1.06 11.23
N LYS A 8 -7.75 -2.04 10.44
CA LYS A 8 -6.45 -2.68 10.60
C LYS A 8 -5.40 -2.07 9.67
N ILE A 9 -4.15 -2.34 9.99
CA ILE A 9 -3.00 -1.99 9.14
C ILE A 9 -2.52 -3.27 8.47
N ALA A 10 -2.29 -3.22 7.17
CA ALA A 10 -1.66 -4.30 6.42
C ALA A 10 -0.25 -3.86 6.00
N ILE A 11 0.63 -4.84 5.83
CA ILE A 11 1.95 -4.64 5.24
C ILE A 11 2.22 -5.70 4.17
N VAL A 12 2.71 -5.28 3.01
CA VAL A 12 2.98 -6.12 1.84
C VAL A 12 4.48 -6.04 1.51
N GLY A 13 5.16 -7.19 1.47
CA GLY A 13 6.61 -7.22 1.24
C GLY A 13 7.24 -8.59 1.49
N PRO A 14 8.57 -8.71 1.35
CA PRO A 14 9.29 -9.96 1.60
C PRO A 14 9.03 -10.44 3.04
N GLU A 15 8.77 -11.74 3.21
CA GLU A 15 8.43 -12.34 4.52
C GLU A 15 9.42 -11.96 5.63
N ASP A 16 10.71 -11.98 5.29
CA ASP A 16 11.83 -11.64 6.16
C ASP A 16 11.74 -10.19 6.69
N THR A 17 11.19 -9.27 5.89
CA THR A 17 10.99 -7.87 6.25
C THR A 17 9.68 -7.65 7.00
N VAL A 18 8.59 -8.25 6.52
CA VAL A 18 7.24 -7.94 7.02
C VAL A 18 6.87 -8.69 8.29
N SER A 19 7.53 -9.81 8.58
CA SER A 19 7.28 -10.62 9.79
C SER A 19 7.46 -9.81 11.08
N GLY A 20 8.43 -8.89 11.14
CA GLY A 20 8.68 -8.03 12.30
C GLY A 20 7.53 -7.08 12.63
N PHE A 21 6.70 -6.72 11.64
CA PHE A 21 5.57 -5.81 11.82
C PHE A 21 4.33 -6.51 12.37
N ARG A 22 4.27 -7.85 12.37
CA ARG A 22 3.18 -8.60 13.04
C ARG A 22 3.15 -8.33 14.54
N ALA A 23 4.31 -8.18 15.17
CA ALA A 23 4.42 -7.85 16.59
C ALA A 23 3.86 -6.45 16.92
N LEU A 24 3.80 -5.54 15.93
CA LEU A 24 3.25 -4.20 16.05
C LEU A 24 1.75 -4.13 15.71
N GLY A 25 1.10 -5.27 15.47
CA GLY A 25 -0.33 -5.35 15.17
C GLY A 25 -0.68 -5.13 13.70
N ALA A 26 0.29 -5.16 12.78
CA ALA A 26 0.02 -5.14 11.34
C ALA A 26 -0.21 -6.57 10.80
N THR A 27 -1.17 -6.72 9.89
CA THR A 27 -1.36 -7.97 9.14
C THR A 27 -0.32 -8.04 8.02
N ALA A 28 0.62 -8.99 8.12
CA ALA A 28 1.67 -9.14 7.11
C ALA A 28 1.26 -10.09 5.97
N PHE A 29 1.32 -9.56 4.76
CA PHE A 29 1.09 -10.24 3.49
C PHE A 29 2.43 -10.42 2.76
N PRO A 30 2.96 -11.64 2.69
CA PRO A 30 4.23 -11.88 2.00
C PRO A 30 4.06 -11.68 0.49
N ALA A 31 5.00 -10.95 -0.12
CA ALA A 31 5.12 -10.79 -1.56
C ALA A 31 6.60 -10.64 -1.93
N ARG A 32 7.06 -11.35 -2.96
CA ARG A 32 8.46 -11.26 -3.44
C ARG A 32 8.57 -10.66 -4.83
N THR A 33 7.47 -10.56 -5.55
CA THR A 33 7.40 -9.99 -6.88
C THR A 33 6.39 -8.84 -6.96
N ALA A 34 6.56 -7.99 -7.97
CA ALA A 34 5.68 -6.87 -8.26
C ALA A 34 4.23 -7.32 -8.51
N ASP A 35 4.05 -8.42 -9.24
CA ASP A 35 2.74 -9.01 -9.55
C ASP A 35 2.04 -9.52 -8.29
N GLU A 36 2.75 -10.26 -7.43
CA GLU A 36 2.22 -10.70 -6.14
C GLU A 36 1.82 -9.51 -5.26
N ALA A 37 2.66 -8.47 -5.19
CA ALA A 37 2.35 -7.28 -4.40
C ALA A 37 1.06 -6.60 -4.90
N LEU A 38 0.88 -6.51 -6.23
CA LEU A 38 -0.33 -5.96 -6.84
C LEU A 38 -1.56 -6.84 -6.56
N GLU A 39 -1.42 -8.16 -6.64
CA GLU A 39 -2.51 -9.09 -6.31
C GLU A 39 -2.94 -8.97 -4.84
N GLN A 40 -1.98 -8.89 -3.91
CA GLN A 40 -2.27 -8.65 -2.49
C GLN A 40 -2.99 -7.32 -2.27
N LEU A 41 -2.53 -6.24 -2.90
CA LEU A 41 -3.18 -4.92 -2.81
C LEU A 41 -4.63 -4.97 -3.33
N ARG A 42 -4.88 -5.69 -4.43
CA ARG A 42 -6.25 -5.90 -4.97
C ARG A 42 -7.12 -6.68 -4.00
N ALA A 43 -6.61 -7.77 -3.44
CA ALA A 43 -7.34 -8.58 -2.47
C ALA A 43 -7.70 -7.76 -1.22
N ILE A 44 -6.75 -7.00 -0.69
CA ILE A 44 -6.93 -6.13 0.48
C ILE A 44 -7.96 -5.03 0.18
N LYS A 45 -7.90 -4.40 -1.00
CA LYS A 45 -8.89 -3.41 -1.43
C LYS A 45 -10.28 -4.01 -1.52
N LYS A 46 -10.41 -5.17 -2.18
CA LYS A 46 -11.70 -5.86 -2.33
C LYS A 46 -12.30 -6.19 -0.97
N GLN A 47 -11.48 -6.70 -0.04
CA GLN A 47 -11.92 -7.00 1.32
C GLN A 47 -12.37 -5.73 2.08
N THR A 48 -11.66 -4.62 1.88
CA THR A 48 -11.98 -3.34 2.55
C THR A 48 -13.26 -2.70 2.03
N LEU A 49 -13.54 -2.85 0.74
CA LEU A 49 -14.76 -2.34 0.08
C LEU A 49 -15.97 -3.23 0.28
N ASP A 50 -15.77 -4.48 0.69
CA ASP A 50 -16.85 -5.43 0.91
C ASP A 50 -17.62 -5.07 2.20
N PRO A 51 -18.96 -4.84 2.11
CA PRO A 51 -19.76 -4.40 3.26
C PRO A 51 -19.98 -5.51 4.29
N GLU A 52 -19.82 -6.77 3.91
CA GLU A 52 -19.99 -7.95 4.77
C GLU A 52 -18.68 -8.36 5.46
N SER A 53 -17.56 -7.73 5.08
CA SER A 53 -16.26 -8.02 5.67
C SER A 53 -16.10 -7.40 7.05
N ASP A 54 -15.83 -8.26 8.02
CA ASP A 54 -15.54 -7.88 9.41
C ASP A 54 -14.18 -7.16 9.56
N THR A 55 -13.28 -7.35 8.58
CA THR A 55 -11.94 -6.74 8.60
C THR A 55 -11.74 -5.74 7.47
N LYS A 56 -11.66 -4.46 7.84
CA LYS A 56 -11.37 -3.35 6.93
C LYS A 56 -9.96 -2.84 7.18
N TYR A 57 -9.21 -2.58 6.11
CA TYR A 57 -7.86 -2.02 6.22
C TYR A 57 -7.91 -0.50 5.99
N ALA A 58 -7.37 0.28 6.92
CA ALA A 58 -7.22 1.72 6.70
C ALA A 58 -5.93 2.05 5.94
N ILE A 59 -4.85 1.35 6.28
CA ILE A 59 -3.51 1.62 5.76
C ILE A 59 -2.91 0.31 5.26
N VAL A 60 -2.33 0.35 4.06
CA VAL A 60 -1.54 -0.74 3.51
C VAL A 60 -0.16 -0.22 3.20
N CYS A 61 0.81 -0.64 4.00
CA CYS A 61 2.21 -0.37 3.75
C CYS A 61 2.73 -1.36 2.71
N VAL A 62 3.49 -0.91 1.72
CA VAL A 62 4.07 -1.78 0.69
C VAL A 62 5.51 -1.39 0.43
N ILE A 63 6.40 -2.37 0.28
CA ILE A 63 7.81 -2.09 0.00
C ILE A 63 7.97 -1.43 -1.37
N GLU A 64 8.68 -0.30 -1.41
CA GLU A 64 8.92 0.55 -2.58
C GLU A 64 9.47 -0.23 -3.77
N ASP A 65 10.39 -1.16 -3.51
CA ASP A 65 11.05 -1.94 -4.54
C ASP A 65 10.06 -2.80 -5.35
N LEU A 66 9.02 -3.33 -4.68
CA LEU A 66 8.02 -4.16 -5.32
C LEU A 66 7.09 -3.34 -6.22
N ILE A 67 6.70 -2.16 -5.78
CA ILE A 67 5.78 -1.27 -6.51
C ILE A 67 6.47 -0.47 -7.62
N ALA A 68 7.78 -0.21 -7.49
CA ALA A 68 8.56 0.45 -8.54
C ALA A 68 8.57 -0.35 -9.84
N LEU A 69 8.43 -1.68 -9.73
CA LEU A 69 8.38 -2.63 -10.85
C LEU A 69 6.96 -2.88 -11.39
N VAL A 70 5.92 -2.33 -10.75
CA VAL A 70 4.53 -2.51 -11.17
C VAL A 70 4.16 -1.48 -12.25
N ASP A 71 3.30 -1.88 -13.19
CA ASP A 71 2.69 -0.95 -14.13
C ASP A 71 1.92 0.16 -13.40
N GLN A 72 2.29 1.42 -13.66
CA GLN A 72 1.72 2.58 -12.97
C GLN A 72 0.21 2.73 -13.18
N HIS A 73 -0.32 2.27 -14.32
CA HIS A 73 -1.75 2.37 -14.61
C HIS A 73 -2.55 1.35 -13.78
N GLU A 74 -2.04 0.14 -13.65
CA GLU A 74 -2.65 -0.88 -12.79
C GLU A 74 -2.55 -0.52 -11.31
N TYR A 75 -1.41 0.00 -10.88
CA TYR A 75 -1.24 0.50 -9.52
C TYR A 75 -2.20 1.65 -9.22
N ALA A 76 -2.33 2.63 -10.14
CA ALA A 76 -3.25 3.75 -9.99
C ALA A 76 -4.70 3.31 -9.77
N LYS A 77 -5.19 2.29 -10.49
CA LYS A 77 -6.54 1.73 -10.29
C LYS A 77 -6.71 1.09 -8.90
N VAL A 78 -5.66 0.46 -8.39
CA VAL A 78 -5.71 -0.23 -7.10
C VAL A 78 -5.65 0.77 -5.95
N VAL A 79 -4.85 1.82 -6.05
CA VAL A 79 -4.76 2.88 -5.03
C VAL A 79 -5.84 3.96 -5.16
N ASP A 80 -6.70 3.89 -6.18
CA ASP A 80 -7.81 4.82 -6.37
C ASP A 80 -8.89 4.69 -5.28
N GLY A 81 -9.39 5.82 -4.80
CA GLY A 81 -10.42 5.88 -3.77
C GLY A 81 -9.89 6.19 -2.37
N PRO A 82 -10.80 6.36 -1.38
CA PRO A 82 -10.45 6.82 -0.04
C PRO A 82 -9.82 5.75 0.85
N LEU A 83 -10.11 4.46 0.60
CA LEU A 83 -9.64 3.33 1.40
C LEU A 83 -9.35 2.11 0.52
N PRO A 84 -8.30 1.33 0.85
CA PRO A 84 -7.28 1.61 1.86
C PRO A 84 -6.24 2.63 1.36
N ALA A 85 -5.64 3.40 2.28
CA ALA A 85 -4.51 4.27 1.96
C ALA A 85 -3.23 3.43 1.73
N VAL A 86 -2.68 3.48 0.52
CA VAL A 86 -1.48 2.69 0.16
C VAL A 86 -0.22 3.54 0.35
N VAL A 87 0.64 3.13 1.28
CA VAL A 87 1.85 3.85 1.69
C VAL A 87 3.10 3.09 1.24
N PRO A 88 3.90 3.63 0.32
CA PRO A 88 5.21 3.06 -0.02
C PRO A 88 6.20 3.21 1.14
N LEU A 89 6.89 2.12 1.51
CA LEU A 89 7.96 2.10 2.51
C LEU A 89 9.30 1.66 1.88
N PRO A 90 10.43 2.25 2.28
CA PRO A 90 11.73 1.83 1.79
C PRO A 90 12.02 0.37 2.17
N GLY A 91 12.73 -0.33 1.29
CA GLY A 91 13.20 -1.68 1.54
C GLY A 91 14.40 -1.70 2.50
N PRO A 92 14.85 -2.89 2.91
CA PRO A 92 16.07 -3.04 3.73
C PRO A 92 17.33 -2.52 3.02
N GLU A 93 17.34 -2.49 1.68
CA GLU A 93 18.46 -1.98 0.87
C GLU A 93 18.43 -0.45 0.70
N GLY A 94 17.39 0.23 1.20
CA GLY A 94 17.18 1.66 1.08
C GLY A 94 15.89 2.04 0.36
N SER A 95 15.71 3.34 0.08
CA SER A 95 14.58 3.83 -0.71
C SER A 95 14.90 3.74 -2.20
N SER A 96 13.96 3.20 -2.98
CA SER A 96 14.01 3.22 -4.44
C SER A 96 13.68 4.61 -5.02
N GLY A 97 13.30 5.59 -4.18
CA GLY A 97 12.88 6.92 -4.62
C GLY A 97 11.46 6.99 -5.18
N PHE A 98 10.75 5.86 -5.24
CA PHE A 98 9.39 5.78 -5.78
C PHE A 98 8.42 6.70 -5.04
N ALA A 99 8.48 6.76 -3.70
CA ALA A 99 7.63 7.62 -2.91
C ALA A 99 7.83 9.11 -3.26
N VAL A 100 9.08 9.52 -3.47
CA VAL A 100 9.43 10.92 -3.81
C VAL A 100 8.96 11.26 -5.22
N GLU A 101 9.23 10.39 -6.19
CA GLU A 101 8.77 10.57 -7.58
C GLU A 101 7.24 10.67 -7.65
N ARG A 102 6.55 9.85 -6.86
CA ARG A 102 5.09 9.87 -6.78
C ARG A 102 4.57 11.17 -6.16
N LEU A 103 5.18 11.65 -5.09
CA LEU A 103 4.85 12.95 -4.50
C LEU A 103 5.00 14.06 -5.52
N ARG A 104 6.08 14.03 -6.30
CA ARG A 104 6.34 15.00 -7.38
C ARG A 104 5.26 14.96 -8.45
N SER A 105 4.94 13.77 -8.96
CA SER A 105 3.88 13.58 -9.96
C SER A 105 2.50 14.03 -9.46
N LEU A 106 2.20 13.80 -8.18
CA LEU A 106 0.95 14.26 -7.58
C LEU A 106 0.91 15.78 -7.42
N ALA A 107 2.02 16.40 -7.01
CA ALA A 107 2.15 17.85 -6.92
C ALA A 107 2.00 18.51 -8.31
N GLU A 108 2.63 17.94 -9.33
CA GLU A 108 2.51 18.39 -10.73
C GLU A 108 1.07 18.30 -11.22
N LYS A 109 0.36 17.18 -10.95
CA LYS A 109 -1.06 17.05 -11.31
C LYS A 109 -1.98 18.02 -10.58
N ALA A 110 -1.66 18.35 -9.33
CA ALA A 110 -2.49 19.22 -8.50
C ALA A 110 -2.29 20.72 -8.83
N VAL A 111 -1.07 21.13 -9.17
CA VAL A 111 -0.69 22.54 -9.33
C VAL A 111 -0.39 22.92 -10.78
N GLY A 112 -0.13 21.94 -11.65
CA GLY A 112 0.18 22.14 -13.07
C GLY A 112 1.64 22.52 -13.36
N ALA A 113 2.52 22.47 -12.35
CA ALA A 113 3.95 22.76 -12.49
C ALA A 113 4.77 21.89 -11.54
N ALA A 114 6.02 21.59 -11.91
CA ALA A 114 6.97 20.89 -11.04
C ALA A 114 7.41 21.83 -9.90
N ILE A 115 7.09 21.45 -8.66
CA ILE A 115 7.39 22.26 -7.46
C ILE A 115 8.37 21.56 -6.51
N ILE A 116 8.70 20.29 -6.75
CA ILE A 116 9.62 19.46 -5.98
C ILE A 116 10.50 18.59 -6.88
#